data_AF-A0A7L4WG75-F1
#
_entry.id   AF-A0A7L4WG75-F1
#
_cell.length_a   1.000
_cell.length_b   1.000
_cell.length_c   1.000
_cell.angle_alpha   90.00
_cell.angle_beta   90.00
_cell.angle_gamma   90.00
#
_symmetry.space_group_name_H-M   'P 1'
#
loop_
_entity.id
_entity.type
_entity.pdbx_description
1 polymer ?
#
loop_
_entity_poly.entity_id
_entity_poly.type
_entity_poly.pdbx_seq_one_letter_code
_entity_poly.pdbx_strand_id
1 'polypeptide(L)'
;MRQKGDKKVKTYRSKLLSNLLVYLLFLIGMLIMLYPFYISALNNYLDEVRVSIYKKETQNHFNEQQKKLNLENERLKKDGLIPAADPFNEAKADGISEKYYKTHLLGRISLPKINIDMPLFDTTNNDLLEIGATVLNGTSFPLGGESTHSVISAHRGLPNRALFTDLPKLKKGDTFILNVLGKTLAYQVNKIQVVTPDQTNVLKIEPGKDLVTLITCTPYMINSHRLLVTGVRVPYTEKIKKELAQSSHHQLIIRLIMILGFLLFCLVMLWLLYRVIHGYLLSKQSITLAIRVLDEKDQPYIGRLMLYEKNGKKPLVRKKIPVVLIPDNIGCYQIDGLPKRVYCLKSDDGLLRLMIGQHKLKQSIVVVQKTRRTRLPSKWHVEVMQEK
;
A
#
# COMPACT_ATOMS: atom_id res chain seq x y z
N MET A 1 -5.94 33.16 44.82
CA MET A 1 -4.72 32.58 44.20
C MET A 1 -5.09 31.49 43.18
N ARG A 2 -5.37 31.88 41.94
CA ARG A 2 -5.59 30.98 40.77
C ARG A 2 -4.38 31.09 39.86
N GLN A 3 -3.47 30.12 39.85
CA GLN A 3 -2.48 29.90 38.77
C GLN A 3 -1.58 28.70 39.13
N LYS A 4 -1.93 27.49 38.68
CA LYS A 4 -1.00 26.33 38.61
C LYS A 4 -1.53 25.13 37.80
N GLY A 5 -2.74 25.20 37.24
CA GLY A 5 -3.24 24.23 36.25
C GLY A 5 -2.41 24.20 34.95
N ASP A 6 -1.74 25.30 34.60
CA ASP A 6 -1.09 25.48 33.30
C ASP A 6 0.15 24.60 33.05
N LYS A 7 0.98 24.34 34.07
CA LYS A 7 2.24 23.61 33.88
C LYS A 7 2.01 22.11 33.57
N LYS A 8 1.03 21.47 34.20
CA LYS A 8 0.67 20.07 33.92
C LYS A 8 -0.04 19.93 32.56
N VAL A 9 -0.92 20.87 32.23
CA VAL A 9 -1.59 20.93 30.91
C VAL A 9 -0.55 21.08 29.79
N LYS A 10 0.53 21.86 29.99
CA LYS A 10 1.66 21.95 29.03
C LYS A 10 2.38 20.61 28.81
N THR A 11 2.59 19.79 29.85
CA THR A 11 3.25 18.47 29.71
C THR A 11 2.36 17.44 28.99
N TYR A 12 1.04 17.53 29.12
CA TYR A 12 0.11 16.63 28.42
C TYR A 12 -0.16 17.06 26.98
N ARG A 13 -0.24 18.37 26.72
CA ARG A 13 -0.32 18.93 25.37
C ARG A 13 0.93 18.56 24.55
N SER A 14 2.12 18.69 25.11
CA SER A 14 3.36 18.28 24.41
C SER A 14 3.41 16.79 24.09
N LYS A 15 2.99 15.91 25.01
CA LYS A 15 2.88 14.45 24.73
C LYS A 15 1.84 14.14 23.65
N LEU A 16 0.69 14.82 23.66
CA LEU A 16 -0.32 14.72 22.61
C LEU A 16 0.28 15.13 21.25
N LEU A 17 0.90 16.30 21.19
CA LEU A 17 1.52 16.83 19.96
C LEU A 17 2.63 15.92 19.43
N SER A 18 3.50 15.40 20.30
CA SER A 18 4.55 14.45 19.92
C SER A 18 3.97 13.15 19.34
N ASN A 19 2.96 12.57 19.99
CA ASN A 19 2.31 11.37 19.46
C ASN A 19 1.60 11.63 18.12
N LEU A 20 0.92 12.78 17.98
CA LEU A 20 0.29 13.17 16.71
C LEU A 20 1.31 13.34 15.61
N LEU A 21 2.47 13.94 15.90
CA LEU A 21 3.57 14.08 14.95
C LEU A 21 4.11 12.71 14.50
N VAL A 22 4.31 11.78 15.44
CA VAL A 22 4.76 10.41 15.11
C VAL A 22 3.76 9.70 14.21
N TYR A 23 2.46 9.79 14.51
CA TYR A 23 1.43 9.19 13.66
C TYR A 23 1.33 9.87 12.29
N LEU A 24 1.53 11.18 12.21
CA LEU A 24 1.58 11.91 10.95
C LEU A 24 2.76 11.44 10.08
N LEU A 25 3.96 11.32 10.66
CA LEU A 25 5.14 10.81 9.94
C LEU A 25 4.93 9.37 9.47
N PHE A 26 4.32 8.54 10.30
CA PHE A 26 3.99 7.16 9.93
C PHE A 26 2.98 7.09 8.78
N LEU A 27 1.96 7.95 8.80
CA LEU A 27 0.97 8.07 7.72
C LEU A 27 1.65 8.51 6.41
N ILE A 28 2.49 9.55 6.46
CA ILE A 28 3.23 10.04 5.29
C ILE A 28 4.13 8.94 4.71
N GLY A 29 4.90 8.26 5.55
CA GLY A 29 5.77 7.17 5.12
C GLY A 29 5.00 6.02 4.46
N MET A 30 3.84 5.66 5.02
CA MET A 30 2.99 4.64 4.42
C MET A 30 2.40 5.10 3.07
N LEU A 31 1.92 6.35 2.97
CA LEU A 31 1.37 6.87 1.70
C LEU A 31 2.41 6.87 0.59
N ILE A 32 3.66 7.25 0.88
CA ILE A 32 4.78 7.20 -0.08
C ILE A 32 5.03 5.75 -0.51
N MET A 33 5.10 4.81 0.44
CA MET A 33 5.33 3.39 0.15
C MET A 33 4.22 2.78 -0.71
N LEU A 34 2.96 3.16 -0.48
CA LEU A 34 1.80 2.64 -1.20
C LEU A 34 1.55 3.33 -2.54
N TYR A 35 2.14 4.51 -2.78
CA TYR A 35 1.89 5.31 -3.97
C TYR A 35 2.10 4.54 -5.29
N PRO A 36 3.24 3.83 -5.53
CA PRO A 36 3.46 3.11 -6.78
C PRO A 36 2.42 2.01 -7.04
N PHE A 37 2.01 1.29 -5.99
CA PHE A 37 1.01 0.23 -6.10
C PHE A 37 -0.37 0.78 -6.44
N TYR A 38 -0.76 1.88 -5.80
CA TYR A 38 -2.04 2.53 -6.03
C TYR A 38 -2.10 3.15 -7.43
N ILE A 39 -1.08 3.93 -7.81
CA ILE A 39 -1.07 4.60 -9.12
C ILE A 39 -0.96 3.59 -10.26
N SER A 40 -0.20 2.51 -10.10
CA SER A 40 -0.15 1.44 -11.09
C SER A 40 -1.51 0.72 -11.21
N ALA A 41 -2.19 0.45 -10.11
CA ALA A 41 -3.51 -0.18 -10.14
C ALA A 41 -4.56 0.72 -10.82
N LEU A 42 -4.52 2.04 -10.54
CA LEU A 42 -5.39 3.02 -11.17
C LEU A 42 -5.10 3.13 -12.67
N ASN A 43 -3.83 3.23 -13.07
CA ASN A 43 -3.42 3.29 -14.47
C ASN A 43 -3.89 2.07 -15.26
N ASN A 44 -3.68 0.86 -14.74
CA ASN A 44 -4.13 -0.36 -15.40
C ASN A 44 -5.66 -0.38 -15.60
N TYR A 45 -6.43 0.11 -14.62
CA TYR A 45 -7.88 0.22 -14.75
C TYR A 45 -8.29 1.26 -15.80
N LEU A 46 -7.67 2.45 -15.79
CA LEU A 46 -7.93 3.49 -16.79
C LEU A 46 -7.61 3.00 -18.20
N ASP A 47 -6.53 2.25 -18.37
CA ASP A 47 -6.14 1.67 -19.65
C ASP A 47 -7.14 0.61 -20.11
N GLU A 48 -7.59 -0.28 -19.21
CA GLU A 48 -8.63 -1.28 -19.51
C GLU A 48 -9.90 -0.61 -20.04
N VAL A 49 -10.34 0.46 -19.38
CA VAL A 49 -11.50 1.26 -19.80
C VAL A 49 -11.24 1.91 -21.16
N ARG A 50 -10.12 2.63 -21.35
CA ARG A 50 -9.78 3.31 -22.62
C ARG A 50 -9.71 2.34 -23.79
N VAL A 51 -9.01 1.21 -23.63
CA VAL A 51 -8.91 0.18 -24.69
C VAL A 51 -10.30 -0.37 -25.00
N SER A 52 -11.17 -0.57 -24.00
CA SER A 52 -12.53 -1.07 -24.23
C SER A 52 -13.41 -0.09 -25.02
N ILE A 53 -13.29 1.22 -24.74
CA ILE A 53 -14.05 2.29 -25.40
C ILE A 53 -13.54 2.43 -26.85
N TYR A 54 -12.24 2.66 -27.03
CA TYR A 54 -11.69 2.91 -28.35
C TYR A 54 -11.77 1.68 -29.25
N LYS A 55 -11.69 0.46 -28.71
CA LYS A 55 -11.96 -0.76 -29.48
C LYS A 55 -13.36 -0.75 -30.09
N LYS A 56 -14.39 -0.34 -29.32
CA LYS A 56 -15.78 -0.25 -29.84
C LYS A 56 -15.91 0.81 -30.92
N GLU A 57 -15.28 1.97 -30.73
CA GLU A 57 -15.35 3.08 -31.68
C GLU A 57 -14.61 2.80 -33.00
N THR A 58 -13.49 2.07 -32.94
CA THR A 58 -12.63 1.81 -34.10
C THR A 58 -12.93 0.48 -34.80
N GLN A 59 -13.85 -0.33 -34.26
CA GLN A 59 -14.19 -1.66 -34.76
C GLN A 59 -14.53 -1.68 -36.25
N ASN A 60 -15.25 -0.64 -36.74
CA ASN A 60 -15.65 -0.54 -38.15
C ASN A 60 -14.47 -0.28 -39.09
N HIS A 61 -13.39 0.33 -38.59
CA HIS A 61 -12.18 0.63 -39.36
C HIS A 61 -11.11 -0.45 -39.27
N PHE A 62 -11.32 -1.51 -38.47
CA PHE A 62 -10.33 -2.59 -38.29
C PHE A 62 -9.93 -3.24 -39.62
N ASN A 63 -10.87 -3.43 -40.53
CA ASN A 63 -10.57 -4.04 -41.83
C ASN A 63 -9.67 -3.15 -42.69
N GLU A 64 -9.92 -1.84 -42.71
CA GLU A 64 -9.11 -0.88 -43.47
C GLU A 64 -7.71 -0.74 -42.86
N GLN A 65 -7.64 -0.58 -41.54
CA GLN A 65 -6.38 -0.50 -40.81
C GLN A 65 -5.57 -1.80 -40.98
N GLN A 66 -6.21 -2.96 -40.87
CA GLN A 66 -5.55 -4.26 -41.08
C GLN A 66 -5.01 -4.40 -42.50
N LYS A 67 -5.75 -3.99 -43.53
CA LYS A 67 -5.26 -4.00 -44.92
C LYS A 67 -4.02 -3.13 -45.09
N LYS A 68 -4.02 -1.91 -44.53
CA LYS A 68 -2.89 -0.98 -44.59
C LYS A 68 -1.64 -1.57 -43.92
N LEU A 69 -1.78 -2.11 -42.72
CA LEU A 69 -0.67 -2.68 -41.97
C LEU A 69 -0.15 -4.00 -42.59
N ASN A 70 -1.04 -4.82 -43.18
CA ASN A 70 -0.62 -6.00 -43.93
C ASN A 70 0.20 -5.62 -45.17
N LEU A 71 -0.17 -4.56 -45.89
CA LEU A 71 0.59 -4.09 -47.03
C LEU A 71 2.02 -3.67 -46.61
N GLU A 72 2.14 -2.99 -45.47
CA GLU A 72 3.45 -2.62 -44.93
C GLU A 72 4.26 -3.85 -44.46
N ASN A 73 3.61 -4.85 -43.86
CA ASN A 73 4.27 -6.12 -43.53
C ASN A 73 4.80 -6.85 -44.77
N GLU A 74 4.05 -6.87 -45.87
CA GLU A 74 4.51 -7.45 -47.13
C GLU A 74 5.69 -6.67 -47.74
N ARG A 75 5.73 -5.35 -47.56
CA ARG A 75 6.88 -4.52 -47.94
C ARG A 75 8.11 -4.88 -47.10
N LEU A 76 7.98 -4.89 -45.78
CA LEU A 76 9.05 -5.25 -44.83
C LEU A 76 9.56 -6.68 -45.01
N LYS A 77 8.70 -7.61 -45.44
CA LYS A 77 9.07 -8.98 -45.77
C LYS A 77 10.00 -9.06 -46.97
N LYS A 78 9.84 -8.18 -47.97
CA LYS A 78 10.68 -8.10 -49.17
C LYS A 78 11.95 -7.31 -48.94
N ASP A 79 11.82 -6.14 -48.33
CA ASP A 79 12.92 -5.18 -48.14
C ASP A 79 13.81 -5.55 -46.94
N GLY A 80 13.32 -6.42 -46.06
CA GLY A 80 13.91 -6.70 -44.76
C GLY A 80 13.48 -5.67 -43.71
N LEU A 81 13.74 -6.00 -42.44
CA LEU A 81 13.48 -5.08 -41.34
C LEU A 81 14.58 -4.04 -41.26
N ILE A 82 14.18 -2.80 -40.98
CA ILE A 82 15.08 -1.70 -40.66
C ILE A 82 14.64 -1.15 -39.29
N PRO A 83 14.91 -1.88 -38.19
CA PRO A 83 14.52 -1.42 -36.87
C PRO A 83 15.10 -0.03 -36.63
N ALA A 84 14.24 0.90 -36.22
CA ALA A 84 14.68 2.22 -35.81
C ALA A 84 15.73 2.11 -34.69
N ALA A 85 16.49 3.20 -34.49
CA ALA A 85 17.43 3.31 -33.39
C ALA A 85 16.76 2.95 -32.05
N ASP A 86 17.58 2.53 -31.09
CA ASP A 86 17.15 2.06 -29.77
C ASP A 86 16.02 2.93 -29.17
N PRO A 87 14.85 2.33 -28.88
CA PRO A 87 13.64 3.08 -28.54
C PRO A 87 13.69 3.80 -27.19
N PHE A 88 14.75 3.60 -26.40
CA PHE A 88 14.87 4.10 -25.03
C PHE A 88 15.78 5.34 -24.91
N ASN A 89 16.02 6.07 -26.00
CA ASN A 89 16.82 7.30 -25.98
C ASN A 89 16.10 8.47 -25.27
N GLU A 90 16.89 9.27 -24.53
CA GLU A 90 16.46 10.19 -23.46
C GLU A 90 15.75 11.50 -23.89
N ALA A 91 14.95 11.51 -24.96
CA ALA A 91 14.05 12.65 -25.17
C ALA A 91 12.95 12.67 -24.07
N LYS A 92 12.56 13.85 -23.58
CA LYS A 92 11.50 13.94 -22.57
C LYS A 92 10.15 13.62 -23.21
N ALA A 93 9.30 12.92 -22.47
CA ALA A 93 7.89 12.77 -22.81
C ALA A 93 7.14 14.06 -22.45
N ASP A 94 6.35 14.56 -23.39
CA ASP A 94 5.52 15.78 -23.26
C ASP A 94 4.04 15.45 -23.00
N GLY A 95 3.71 14.16 -22.91
CA GLY A 95 2.36 13.68 -22.65
C GLY A 95 1.51 13.59 -23.91
N ILE A 96 0.43 12.82 -23.84
CA ILE A 96 -0.38 12.47 -25.00
C ILE A 96 -1.78 13.08 -24.92
N SER A 97 -2.24 13.60 -26.05
CA SER A 97 -3.66 13.92 -26.23
C SER A 97 -4.48 12.63 -26.38
N GLU A 98 -5.76 12.70 -26.02
CA GLU A 98 -6.71 11.58 -26.23
C GLU A 98 -6.79 11.16 -27.71
N LYS A 99 -6.80 12.13 -28.62
CA LYS A 99 -6.79 11.89 -30.06
C LYS A 99 -5.55 11.09 -30.47
N TYR A 100 -4.37 11.48 -29.98
CA TYR A 100 -3.12 10.80 -30.29
C TYR A 100 -3.09 9.37 -29.76
N TYR A 101 -3.52 9.16 -28.50
CA TYR A 101 -3.69 7.83 -27.92
C TYR A 101 -4.58 6.95 -28.81
N LYS A 102 -5.75 7.46 -29.21
CA LYS A 102 -6.73 6.72 -30.02
C LYS A 102 -6.17 6.39 -31.41
N THR A 103 -5.47 7.32 -32.04
CA THR A 103 -4.87 7.12 -33.36
C THR A 103 -3.85 5.99 -33.38
N HIS A 104 -3.02 5.89 -32.33
CA HIS A 104 -1.95 4.90 -32.27
C HIS A 104 -2.34 3.60 -31.56
N LEU A 105 -3.49 3.54 -30.89
CA LEU A 105 -3.92 2.32 -30.20
C LEU A 105 -4.17 1.19 -31.21
N LEU A 106 -3.34 0.17 -31.14
CA LEU A 106 -3.41 -1.01 -31.99
C LEU A 106 -4.20 -2.15 -31.31
N GLY A 107 -4.10 -2.24 -29.98
CA GLY A 107 -4.72 -3.31 -29.23
C GLY A 107 -4.20 -3.41 -27.80
N ARG A 108 -4.00 -4.64 -27.34
CA ARG A 108 -3.41 -4.94 -26.02
C ARG A 108 -2.51 -6.16 -26.06
N ILE A 109 -1.59 -6.22 -25.12
CA ILE A 109 -0.70 -7.35 -24.86
C ILE A 109 -0.92 -7.86 -23.43
N SER A 110 -1.06 -9.18 -23.27
CA SER A 110 -1.26 -9.84 -21.99
C SER A 110 -0.20 -10.93 -21.78
N LEU A 111 0.46 -10.94 -20.63
CA LEU A 111 1.45 -11.95 -20.22
C LEU A 111 0.96 -12.61 -18.92
N PRO A 112 0.15 -13.69 -19.00
CA PRO A 112 -0.52 -14.26 -17.83
C PRO A 112 0.43 -14.67 -16.72
N LYS A 113 1.59 -15.22 -17.06
CA LYS A 113 2.56 -15.74 -16.09
C LYS A 113 3.09 -14.69 -15.11
N ILE A 114 3.15 -13.43 -15.57
CA ILE A 114 3.67 -12.31 -14.80
C ILE A 114 2.63 -11.21 -14.58
N ASN A 115 1.35 -11.54 -14.77
CA ASN A 115 0.21 -10.65 -14.51
C ASN A 115 0.32 -9.27 -15.18
N ILE A 116 0.82 -9.23 -16.41
CA ILE A 116 0.86 -8.00 -17.21
C ILE A 116 -0.33 -8.00 -18.17
N ASP A 117 -1.06 -6.90 -18.21
CA ASP A 117 -2.01 -6.55 -19.27
C ASP A 117 -1.90 -5.04 -19.52
N MET A 118 -1.61 -4.63 -20.75
CA MET A 118 -1.42 -3.23 -21.09
C MET A 118 -1.80 -2.92 -22.55
N PRO A 119 -2.07 -1.64 -22.88
CA PRO A 119 -2.26 -1.20 -24.25
C PRO A 119 -1.04 -1.50 -25.13
N LEU A 120 -1.31 -1.76 -26.40
CA LEU A 120 -0.31 -1.90 -27.45
C LEU A 120 -0.54 -0.83 -28.51
N PHE A 121 0.49 -0.04 -28.79
CA PHE A 121 0.49 1.02 -29.79
C PHE A 121 1.27 0.60 -31.04
N ASP A 122 0.89 1.15 -32.19
CA ASP A 122 1.46 0.81 -33.50
C ASP A 122 2.82 1.46 -33.78
N THR A 123 3.28 2.37 -32.93
CA THR A 123 4.54 3.09 -33.10
C THR A 123 5.22 3.30 -31.76
N THR A 124 6.55 3.43 -31.80
CA THR A 124 7.38 3.68 -30.63
C THR A 124 7.86 5.12 -30.60
N ASN A 125 7.60 5.77 -29.47
CA ASN A 125 8.14 7.05 -29.06
C ASN A 125 8.05 7.16 -27.52
N ASN A 126 8.67 8.19 -26.96
CA ASN A 126 8.81 8.32 -25.51
C ASN A 126 7.46 8.53 -24.81
N ASP A 127 6.54 9.24 -25.45
CA ASP A 127 5.20 9.46 -24.88
C ASP A 127 4.38 8.17 -24.77
N LEU A 128 4.43 7.30 -25.79
CA LEU A 128 3.70 6.03 -25.79
C LEU A 128 4.38 4.96 -24.93
N LEU A 129 5.72 4.96 -24.84
CA LEU A 129 6.46 4.06 -23.96
C LEU A 129 6.18 4.31 -22.48
N GLU A 130 5.88 5.56 -22.09
CA GLU A 130 5.46 5.92 -20.73
C GLU A 130 4.11 5.30 -20.35
N ILE A 131 3.29 4.91 -21.31
CA ILE A 131 1.92 4.45 -21.06
C ILE A 131 1.58 3.05 -21.56
N GLY A 132 2.45 2.38 -22.30
CA GLY A 132 2.17 1.01 -22.74
C GLY A 132 3.27 0.37 -23.56
N ALA A 133 2.90 -0.73 -24.21
CA ALA A 133 3.75 -1.40 -25.15
C ALA A 133 3.66 -0.75 -26.53
N THR A 134 4.75 -0.70 -27.26
CA THR A 134 4.82 -0.05 -28.56
C THR A 134 5.47 -0.96 -29.60
N VAL A 135 4.97 -0.97 -30.83
CA VAL A 135 5.66 -1.66 -31.93
C VAL A 135 6.89 -0.84 -32.33
N LEU A 136 8.05 -1.47 -32.35
CA LEU A 136 9.31 -0.84 -32.76
C LEU A 136 9.23 -0.49 -34.25
N ASN A 137 9.46 0.78 -34.56
CA ASN A 137 9.37 1.30 -35.91
C ASN A 137 10.33 0.54 -36.85
N GLY A 138 9.85 0.21 -38.05
CA GLY A 138 10.62 -0.55 -39.04
C GLY A 138 10.68 -2.07 -38.80
N THR A 139 9.91 -2.57 -37.83
CA THR A 139 9.63 -4.01 -37.65
C THR A 139 8.22 -4.36 -38.09
N SER A 140 7.90 -5.65 -38.26
CA SER A 140 6.56 -6.04 -38.68
C SER A 140 5.51 -5.62 -37.65
N PHE A 141 4.31 -5.26 -38.09
CA PHE A 141 3.15 -5.13 -37.22
C PHE A 141 2.68 -6.51 -36.74
N PRO A 142 2.23 -6.64 -35.48
CA PRO A 142 1.86 -7.91 -34.85
C PRO A 142 0.47 -8.39 -35.29
N LEU A 143 0.29 -8.59 -36.59
CA LEU A 143 -0.93 -9.14 -37.20
C LEU A 143 -0.86 -10.66 -37.42
N GLY A 144 0.33 -11.22 -37.16
CA GLY A 144 0.70 -12.58 -37.49
C GLY A 144 1.00 -12.78 -38.98
N GLY A 145 1.25 -14.03 -39.35
CA GLY A 145 1.53 -14.43 -40.73
C GLY A 145 2.97 -14.87 -40.94
N GLU A 146 3.19 -15.70 -41.95
CA GLU A 146 4.50 -16.30 -42.20
C GLU A 146 5.52 -15.28 -42.69
N SER A 147 6.75 -15.44 -42.20
CA SER A 147 7.88 -14.55 -42.45
C SER A 147 7.59 -13.14 -41.95
N THR A 148 7.07 -13.03 -40.72
CA THR A 148 6.89 -11.77 -40.01
C THR A 148 7.64 -11.81 -38.70
N HIS A 149 8.19 -10.66 -38.28
CA HIS A 149 8.82 -10.52 -36.98
C HIS A 149 8.52 -9.14 -36.42
N SER A 150 7.59 -9.09 -35.47
CA SER A 150 7.25 -7.87 -34.75
C SER A 150 8.12 -7.71 -33.52
N VAL A 151 8.56 -6.49 -33.23
CA VAL A 151 9.29 -6.19 -32.01
C VAL A 151 8.46 -5.21 -31.19
N ILE A 152 8.18 -5.57 -29.94
CA ILE A 152 7.32 -4.80 -29.03
C ILE A 152 8.17 -4.32 -27.86
N SER A 153 8.24 -3.01 -27.68
CA SER A 153 9.04 -2.34 -26.66
C SER A 153 8.17 -1.86 -25.50
N ALA A 154 8.68 -1.95 -24.28
CA ALA A 154 8.13 -1.20 -23.15
C ALA A 154 9.20 -0.98 -22.07
N HIS A 155 9.02 0.07 -21.26
CA HIS A 155 9.94 0.37 -20.17
C HIS A 155 9.94 -0.73 -19.09
N ARG A 156 11.02 -0.70 -18.31
CA ARG A 156 11.20 -1.45 -17.08
C ARG A 156 11.58 -0.48 -15.98
N GLY A 157 10.86 -0.57 -14.86
CA GLY A 157 11.16 0.21 -13.65
C GLY A 157 10.56 1.62 -13.61
N LEU A 158 9.48 1.91 -14.35
CA LEU A 158 8.80 3.19 -14.19
C LEU A 158 8.16 3.29 -12.78
N PRO A 159 8.19 4.47 -12.14
CA PRO A 159 7.60 4.65 -10.82
C PRO A 159 6.07 4.52 -10.82
N ASN A 160 5.42 4.83 -11.96
CA ASN A 160 3.96 4.93 -12.05
C ASN A 160 3.28 3.72 -12.71
N ARG A 161 4.05 2.84 -13.37
CA ARG A 161 3.54 1.70 -14.15
C ARG A 161 4.53 0.54 -14.18
N ALA A 162 4.04 -0.68 -14.00
CA ALA A 162 4.91 -1.86 -14.03
C ALA A 162 5.48 -2.15 -15.44
N LEU A 163 4.67 -2.06 -16.50
CA LEU A 163 5.07 -2.40 -17.88
C LEU A 163 5.91 -3.70 -17.93
N PHE A 164 7.05 -3.72 -18.65
CA PHE A 164 7.94 -4.89 -18.74
C PHE A 164 8.91 -5.04 -17.56
N THR A 165 8.61 -4.46 -16.39
CA THR A 165 9.45 -4.61 -15.20
C THR A 165 9.76 -6.06 -14.85
N ASP A 166 8.75 -6.92 -14.99
CA ASP A 166 8.81 -8.34 -14.65
C ASP A 166 9.07 -9.26 -15.86
N LEU A 167 9.35 -8.69 -17.04
CA LEU A 167 9.70 -9.48 -18.24
C LEU A 167 10.84 -10.49 -18.00
N PRO A 168 11.91 -10.20 -17.21
CA PRO A 168 12.96 -11.17 -16.91
C PRO A 168 12.49 -12.42 -16.16
N LYS A 169 11.27 -12.43 -15.59
CA LYS A 169 10.70 -13.59 -14.90
C LYS A 169 10.11 -14.62 -15.87
N LEU A 170 9.89 -14.26 -17.14
CA LEU A 170 9.44 -15.20 -18.17
C LEU A 170 10.50 -16.26 -18.46
N LYS A 171 10.03 -17.45 -18.80
CA LYS A 171 10.83 -18.61 -19.17
C LYS A 171 10.38 -19.15 -20.52
N LYS A 172 11.25 -19.94 -21.15
CA LYS A 172 10.88 -20.71 -22.34
C LYS A 172 9.65 -21.58 -22.02
N GLY A 173 8.69 -21.60 -22.94
CA GLY A 173 7.43 -22.29 -22.78
C GLY A 173 6.29 -21.44 -22.21
N ASP A 174 6.58 -20.30 -21.56
CA ASP A 174 5.54 -19.36 -21.14
C ASP A 174 4.87 -18.71 -22.37
N THR A 175 3.62 -18.28 -22.22
CA THR A 175 2.85 -17.68 -23.31
C THR A 175 2.55 -16.21 -23.09
N PHE A 176 2.44 -15.47 -24.19
CA PHE A 176 1.87 -14.13 -24.20
C PHE A 176 0.84 -14.01 -25.34
N ILE A 177 -0.12 -13.11 -25.15
CA ILE A 177 -1.30 -12.98 -26.01
C ILE A 177 -1.38 -11.54 -26.51
N LEU A 178 -1.59 -11.39 -27.81
CA LEU A 178 -1.87 -10.11 -28.45
C LEU A 178 -3.34 -10.09 -28.86
N ASN A 179 -4.07 -9.07 -28.46
CA ASN A 179 -5.40 -8.78 -28.98
C ASN A 179 -5.32 -7.54 -29.84
N VAL A 180 -5.20 -7.72 -31.15
CA VAL A 180 -4.91 -6.67 -32.13
C VAL A 180 -6.01 -6.65 -33.19
N LEU A 181 -6.61 -5.48 -33.43
CA LEU A 181 -7.67 -5.29 -34.44
C LEU A 181 -8.76 -6.38 -34.40
N GLY A 182 -9.19 -6.76 -33.18
CA GLY A 182 -10.22 -7.76 -32.96
C GLY A 182 -9.78 -9.24 -33.04
N LYS A 183 -8.51 -9.52 -33.39
CA LYS A 183 -7.96 -10.88 -33.44
C LYS A 183 -7.14 -11.19 -32.20
N THR A 184 -7.20 -12.44 -31.74
CA THR A 184 -6.39 -12.96 -30.64
C THR A 184 -5.28 -13.84 -31.18
N LEU A 185 -4.03 -13.47 -30.91
CA LEU A 185 -2.82 -14.16 -31.37
C LEU A 185 -2.02 -14.61 -30.15
N ALA A 186 -1.70 -15.89 -30.06
CA ALA A 186 -0.93 -16.45 -28.96
C ALA A 186 0.49 -16.81 -29.41
N TYR A 187 1.47 -16.50 -28.57
CA TYR A 187 2.86 -16.80 -28.81
C TYR A 187 3.44 -17.53 -27.61
N GLN A 188 4.34 -18.47 -27.87
CA GLN A 188 5.07 -19.19 -26.84
C GLN A 188 6.55 -18.80 -26.89
N VAL A 189 7.09 -18.43 -25.74
CA VAL A 189 8.51 -18.03 -25.60
C VAL A 189 9.41 -19.20 -25.98
N ASN A 190 10.25 -19.01 -26.99
CA ASN A 190 11.22 -20.01 -27.43
C ASN A 190 12.68 -19.56 -27.20
N LYS A 191 12.92 -18.25 -27.12
CA LYS A 191 14.26 -17.67 -27.02
C LYS A 191 14.26 -16.49 -26.05
N ILE A 192 15.30 -16.42 -25.23
CA ILE A 192 15.56 -15.30 -24.32
C ILE A 192 17.05 -14.97 -24.47
N GLN A 193 17.37 -13.70 -24.68
CA GLN A 193 18.75 -13.24 -24.88
C GLN A 193 18.93 -11.83 -24.34
N VAL A 194 20.15 -11.51 -23.92
CA VAL A 194 20.56 -10.15 -23.55
C VAL A 194 21.56 -9.67 -24.59
N VAL A 195 21.35 -8.48 -25.13
CA VAL A 195 22.15 -7.90 -26.21
C VAL A 195 22.51 -6.44 -25.89
N THR A 196 23.50 -5.88 -26.59
CA THR A 196 23.75 -4.43 -26.53
C THR A 196 22.70 -3.66 -27.35
N PRO A 197 22.47 -2.36 -27.07
CA PRO A 197 21.44 -1.58 -27.77
C PRO A 197 21.62 -1.49 -29.30
N ASP A 198 22.86 -1.55 -29.77
CA ASP A 198 23.24 -1.48 -31.20
C ASP A 198 23.06 -2.81 -31.94
N GLN A 199 22.90 -3.92 -31.23
CA GLN A 199 22.84 -5.27 -31.80
C GLN A 199 21.43 -5.63 -32.34
N THR A 200 20.99 -4.93 -33.39
CA THR A 200 19.65 -5.09 -34.01
C THR A 200 19.56 -6.27 -34.98
N ASN A 201 20.70 -6.80 -35.42
CA ASN A 201 20.86 -7.94 -36.32
C ASN A 201 20.20 -9.25 -35.82
N VAL A 202 19.85 -9.33 -34.54
CA VAL A 202 19.12 -10.46 -33.95
C VAL A 202 17.60 -10.38 -34.16
N LEU A 203 17.08 -9.26 -34.65
CA LEU A 203 15.63 -9.00 -34.81
C LEU A 203 15.12 -9.33 -36.21
N LYS A 204 15.92 -9.97 -37.07
CA LYS A 204 15.57 -10.25 -38.47
C LYS A 204 14.36 -11.18 -38.61
N ILE A 205 13.66 -11.05 -39.73
CA ILE A 205 12.63 -12.02 -40.13
C ILE A 205 13.29 -13.39 -40.36
N GLU A 206 12.66 -14.43 -39.82
CA GLU A 206 13.00 -15.82 -40.12
C GLU A 206 11.97 -16.38 -41.12
N PRO A 207 12.40 -16.84 -42.31
CA PRO A 207 11.49 -17.37 -43.33
C PRO A 207 10.56 -18.46 -42.77
N GLY A 208 9.28 -18.36 -43.11
CA GLY A 208 8.23 -19.30 -42.67
C GLY A 208 7.80 -19.18 -41.20
N LYS A 209 8.41 -18.29 -40.41
CA LYS A 209 8.04 -18.10 -38.99
C LYS A 209 7.22 -16.83 -38.78
N ASP A 210 6.31 -16.91 -37.81
CA ASP A 210 5.56 -15.78 -37.24
C ASP A 210 6.11 -15.52 -35.83
N LEU A 211 6.90 -14.46 -35.69
CA LEU A 211 7.68 -14.16 -34.49
C LEU A 211 7.27 -12.83 -33.86
N VAL A 212 7.31 -12.80 -32.53
CA VAL A 212 7.20 -11.54 -31.77
C VAL A 212 8.30 -11.51 -30.72
N THR A 213 9.09 -10.46 -30.70
CA THR A 213 10.09 -10.21 -29.66
C THR A 213 9.65 -9.10 -28.74
N LEU A 214 9.60 -9.37 -27.44
CA LEU A 214 9.40 -8.36 -26.40
C LEU A 214 10.76 -7.82 -25.95
N ILE A 215 10.95 -6.50 -26.01
CA ILE A 215 12.21 -5.82 -25.67
C ILE A 215 12.04 -4.86 -24.49
N THR A 216 12.99 -4.90 -23.55
CA THR A 216 13.10 -3.92 -22.46
C THR A 216 14.55 -3.68 -22.04
N CYS A 217 14.81 -2.62 -21.28
CA CYS A 217 16.14 -2.32 -20.73
C CYS A 217 16.57 -3.32 -19.64
N THR A 218 17.87 -3.59 -19.54
CA THR A 218 18.45 -4.46 -18.50
C THR A 218 19.93 -4.12 -18.29
N PRO A 219 20.54 -4.43 -17.12
CA PRO A 219 19.91 -4.78 -15.85
C PRO A 219 19.20 -3.58 -15.21
N TYR A 220 18.39 -3.85 -14.19
CA TYR A 220 17.57 -2.84 -13.51
C TYR A 220 18.44 -1.66 -13.03
N MET A 221 17.97 -0.43 -13.23
CA MET A 221 18.65 0.85 -12.94
C MET A 221 19.92 1.16 -13.77
N ILE A 222 20.52 0.17 -14.45
CA ILE A 222 21.73 0.39 -15.26
C ILE A 222 21.37 0.59 -16.74
N ASN A 223 20.38 -0.16 -17.24
CA ASN A 223 19.84 -0.02 -18.60
C ASN A 223 20.89 -0.10 -19.74
N SER A 224 22.06 -0.72 -19.49
CA SER A 224 23.16 -0.80 -20.46
C SER A 224 22.94 -1.79 -21.59
N HIS A 225 22.00 -2.72 -21.42
CA HIS A 225 21.69 -3.80 -22.36
C HIS A 225 20.18 -3.88 -22.61
N ARG A 226 19.79 -4.71 -23.57
CA ARG A 226 18.39 -4.99 -23.89
C ARG A 226 18.11 -6.47 -23.64
N LEU A 227 17.07 -6.75 -22.88
CA LEU A 227 16.51 -8.10 -22.74
C LEU A 227 15.52 -8.31 -23.88
N LEU A 228 15.72 -9.38 -24.63
CA LEU A 228 14.83 -9.82 -25.70
C LEU A 228 14.19 -11.16 -25.33
N VAL A 229 12.87 -11.20 -25.36
CA VAL A 229 12.07 -12.41 -25.16
C VAL A 229 11.28 -12.67 -26.43
N THR A 230 11.75 -13.62 -27.24
CA THR A 230 11.11 -13.98 -28.51
C THR A 230 10.14 -15.13 -28.31
N GLY A 231 8.93 -14.95 -28.82
CA GLY A 231 7.92 -15.99 -28.95
C GLY A 231 7.66 -16.35 -30.40
N VAL A 232 7.33 -17.62 -30.61
CA VAL A 232 6.82 -18.13 -31.89
C VAL A 232 5.32 -18.31 -31.80
N ARG A 233 4.62 -18.06 -32.91
CA ARG A 233 3.17 -18.22 -32.99
C ARG A 233 2.74 -19.65 -32.65
N VAL A 234 1.70 -19.75 -31.82
CA VAL A 234 1.04 -21.02 -31.47
C VAL A 234 -0.48 -20.88 -31.58
N PRO A 235 -1.23 -22.00 -31.73
CA PRO A 235 -2.68 -21.97 -31.66
C PRO A 235 -3.17 -21.44 -30.31
N TYR A 236 -4.22 -20.62 -30.33
CA TYR A 236 -4.87 -20.17 -29.10
C TYR A 236 -5.77 -21.29 -28.56
N THR A 237 -5.26 -22.04 -27.57
CA THR A 237 -5.95 -23.20 -26.99
C THR A 237 -6.77 -22.81 -25.75
N GLU A 238 -7.70 -23.68 -25.35
CA GLU A 238 -8.45 -23.51 -24.10
C GLU A 238 -7.55 -23.46 -22.85
N LYS A 239 -6.35 -24.08 -22.89
CA LYS A 239 -5.35 -23.98 -21.82
C LYS A 239 -4.87 -22.53 -21.67
N ILE A 240 -4.46 -21.90 -22.77
CA ILE A 240 -3.98 -20.50 -22.78
C ILE A 240 -5.11 -19.55 -22.33
N LYS A 241 -6.34 -19.79 -22.78
CA LYS A 241 -7.52 -19.04 -22.37
C LYS A 241 -7.77 -19.13 -20.85
N LYS A 242 -7.67 -20.33 -20.27
CA LYS A 242 -7.79 -20.54 -18.82
C LYS A 242 -6.66 -19.84 -18.04
N GLU A 243 -5.43 -19.94 -18.52
CA GLU A 243 -4.28 -19.24 -17.90
C GLU A 243 -4.48 -17.71 -17.90
N LEU A 244 -4.95 -17.15 -19.01
CA LEU A 244 -5.28 -15.72 -19.12
C LEU A 244 -6.41 -15.32 -18.15
N ALA A 245 -7.48 -16.11 -18.07
CA ALA A 245 -8.58 -15.86 -17.14
C ALA A 245 -8.13 -15.94 -15.67
N GLN A 246 -7.32 -16.94 -15.32
CA GLN A 246 -6.78 -17.10 -13.97
C GLN A 246 -5.90 -15.92 -13.55
N SER A 247 -5.04 -15.43 -14.45
CA SER A 247 -4.24 -14.21 -14.23
C SER A 247 -5.13 -13.01 -13.94
N SER A 248 -6.20 -12.81 -14.73
CA SER A 248 -7.16 -11.72 -14.50
C SER A 248 -7.84 -11.80 -13.13
N HIS A 249 -8.33 -12.98 -12.74
CA HIS A 249 -8.92 -13.19 -11.41
C HIS A 249 -7.91 -12.95 -10.28
N HIS A 250 -6.66 -13.38 -10.45
CA HIS A 250 -5.61 -13.16 -9.45
C HIS A 250 -5.30 -11.67 -9.27
N GLN A 251 -5.24 -10.89 -10.35
CA GLN A 251 -5.08 -9.44 -10.29
C GLN A 251 -6.24 -8.75 -9.55
N LEU A 252 -7.48 -9.19 -9.78
CA LEU A 252 -8.65 -8.68 -9.06
C LEU A 252 -8.54 -8.95 -7.55
N ILE A 253 -8.15 -10.17 -7.16
CA ILE A 253 -7.97 -10.54 -5.75
C ILE A 253 -6.89 -9.69 -5.09
N ILE A 254 -5.72 -9.52 -5.74
CA ILE A 254 -4.64 -8.66 -5.23
C ILE A 254 -5.16 -7.22 -5.03
N ARG A 255 -5.91 -6.68 -5.99
CA ARG A 255 -6.51 -5.34 -5.89
C ARG A 255 -7.44 -5.22 -4.68
N LEU A 256 -8.32 -6.19 -4.46
CA LEU A 256 -9.23 -6.20 -3.31
C LEU A 256 -8.49 -6.32 -1.98
N ILE A 257 -7.45 -7.15 -1.91
CA ILE A 257 -6.60 -7.28 -0.72
C ILE A 257 -5.90 -5.96 -0.40
N MET A 258 -5.37 -5.25 -1.40
CA MET A 258 -4.74 -3.95 -1.19
C MET A 258 -5.74 -2.91 -0.64
N ILE A 259 -6.96 -2.85 -1.19
CA ILE A 259 -8.02 -1.95 -0.70
C ILE A 259 -8.40 -2.30 0.74
N LEU A 260 -8.63 -3.58 1.03
CA LEU A 260 -8.97 -4.04 2.38
C LEU A 260 -7.85 -3.76 3.39
N GLY A 261 -6.60 -3.97 3.00
CA GLY A 261 -5.42 -3.67 3.80
C GLY A 261 -5.31 -2.17 4.13
N PHE A 262 -5.56 -1.30 3.16
CA PHE A 262 -5.59 0.15 3.37
C PHE A 262 -6.73 0.58 4.29
N LEU A 263 -7.93 0.02 4.12
CA LEU A 263 -9.07 0.29 5.02
C LEU A 263 -8.77 -0.14 6.46
N LEU A 264 -8.20 -1.34 6.65
CA LEU A 264 -7.80 -1.83 7.96
C LEU A 264 -6.74 -0.91 8.60
N PHE A 265 -5.75 -0.48 7.82
CA PHE A 265 -4.75 0.48 8.29
C PHE A 265 -5.40 1.79 8.78
N CYS A 266 -6.30 2.37 7.99
CA CYS A 266 -7.02 3.59 8.36
C CYS A 266 -7.83 3.41 9.65
N LEU A 267 -8.50 2.27 9.83
CA LEU A 267 -9.23 1.96 11.06
C LEU A 267 -8.29 1.88 12.28
N VAL A 268 -7.12 1.24 12.14
CA VAL A 268 -6.12 1.17 13.20
C VAL A 268 -5.59 2.56 13.54
N MET A 269 -5.31 3.40 12.55
CA MET A 269 -4.87 4.78 12.77
C MET A 269 -5.94 5.60 13.50
N LEU A 270 -7.21 5.51 13.08
CA LEU A 270 -8.32 6.19 13.75
C LEU A 270 -8.50 5.72 15.20
N TRP A 271 -8.34 4.42 15.46
CA TRP A 271 -8.38 3.88 16.83
C TRP A 271 -7.24 4.41 17.70
N LEU A 272 -6.02 4.49 17.16
CA LEU A 272 -4.86 5.07 17.88
C LEU A 272 -5.07 6.56 18.17
N LEU A 273 -5.59 7.33 17.20
CA LEU A 273 -5.94 8.73 17.37
C LEU A 273 -7.00 8.91 18.45
N TYR A 274 -8.09 8.13 18.38
CA TYR A 274 -9.14 8.12 19.40
C TYR A 274 -8.56 7.85 20.79
N ARG A 275 -7.70 6.83 20.95
CA ARG A 275 -7.08 6.48 22.23
C ARG A 275 -6.24 7.62 22.80
N VAL A 276 -5.48 8.31 21.95
CA VAL A 276 -4.63 9.44 22.37
C VAL A 276 -5.47 10.67 22.72
N ILE A 277 -6.47 11.02 21.90
CA ILE A 277 -7.39 12.15 22.15
C ILE A 277 -8.21 11.89 23.42
N HIS A 278 -8.78 10.69 23.57
CA HIS A 278 -9.54 10.31 24.76
C HIS A 278 -8.68 10.38 26.03
N GLY A 279 -7.43 9.91 25.97
CA GLY A 279 -6.47 10.02 27.07
C GLY A 279 -6.08 11.47 27.41
N TYR A 280 -6.10 12.37 26.43
CA TYR A 280 -5.91 13.81 26.62
C TYR A 280 -7.15 14.49 27.22
N LEU A 281 -8.35 14.20 26.72
CA LEU A 281 -9.61 14.74 27.26
C LEU A 281 -9.80 14.34 28.73
N LEU A 282 -9.52 13.08 29.06
CA LEU A 282 -9.47 12.60 30.44
C LEU A 282 -8.46 13.36 31.30
N SER A 283 -7.30 13.72 30.75
CA SER A 283 -6.27 14.46 31.50
C SER A 283 -6.65 15.92 31.81
N LYS A 284 -7.63 16.49 31.10
CA LYS A 284 -8.15 17.84 31.38
C LYS A 284 -9.17 17.88 32.53
N GLN A 285 -9.85 16.76 32.80
CA GLN A 285 -10.78 16.67 33.90
C GLN A 285 -10.04 16.27 35.18
N SER A 286 -10.33 16.96 36.27
CA SER A 286 -9.87 16.58 37.60
C SER A 286 -10.96 15.79 38.33
N ILE A 287 -10.55 14.76 39.05
CA ILE A 287 -11.33 14.06 40.05
C ILE A 287 -10.70 14.36 41.40
N THR A 288 -11.54 14.35 42.40
CA THR A 288 -11.12 14.21 43.78
C THR A 288 -11.10 12.68 44.06
N LEU A 289 -10.41 12.23 45.09
CA LEU A 289 -10.37 10.82 45.46
C LEU A 289 -10.45 10.75 46.97
N ALA A 290 -11.59 10.36 47.51
CA ALA A 290 -11.79 10.03 48.91
C ALA A 290 -12.06 8.53 49.07
N ILE A 291 -11.18 7.82 49.77
CA ILE A 291 -11.30 6.39 50.01
C ILE A 291 -11.06 6.04 51.47
N ARG A 292 -11.78 5.04 51.96
CA ARG A 292 -11.53 4.40 53.25
C ARG A 292 -11.21 2.92 53.00
N VAL A 293 -10.14 2.44 53.62
CA VAL A 293 -9.77 1.03 53.60
C VAL A 293 -10.10 0.48 54.98
N LEU A 294 -10.97 -0.53 55.03
CA LEU A 294 -11.46 -1.14 56.26
C LEU A 294 -10.89 -2.55 56.40
N ASP A 295 -10.43 -2.88 57.61
CA ASP A 295 -9.90 -4.19 57.97
C ASP A 295 -11.02 -5.22 58.25
N GLU A 296 -10.67 -6.43 58.71
CA GLU A 296 -11.66 -7.49 59.00
C GLU A 296 -12.64 -7.14 60.15
N LYS A 297 -12.37 -6.09 60.93
CA LYS A 297 -13.14 -5.64 62.10
C LYS A 297 -13.82 -4.28 61.87
N ASP A 298 -13.94 -3.86 60.61
CA ASP A 298 -14.45 -2.55 60.20
C ASP A 298 -13.65 -1.37 60.79
N GLN A 299 -12.37 -1.59 61.13
CA GLN A 299 -11.49 -0.53 61.58
C GLN A 299 -10.74 0.07 60.37
N PRO A 300 -10.61 1.41 60.32
CA PRO A 300 -9.88 2.04 59.24
C PRO A 300 -8.39 1.69 59.32
N TYR A 301 -7.81 1.32 58.18
CA TYR A 301 -6.38 1.19 58.03
C TYR A 301 -5.71 2.57 58.18
N ILE A 302 -4.67 2.67 59.02
CA ILE A 302 -4.02 3.94 59.39
C ILE A 302 -2.62 4.10 58.71
N GLY A 303 -2.17 3.13 57.91
CA GLY A 303 -0.85 3.18 57.30
C GLY A 303 -0.70 4.19 56.17
N ARG A 304 0.55 4.54 55.80
CA ARG A 304 0.80 5.43 54.65
C ARG A 304 0.50 4.71 53.34
N LEU A 305 -0.13 5.42 52.40
CA LEU A 305 -0.43 4.91 51.07
C LEU A 305 0.24 5.78 50.01
N MET A 306 0.94 5.16 49.06
CA MET A 306 1.57 5.85 47.94
C MET A 306 0.80 5.61 46.63
N LEU A 307 0.62 6.69 45.87
CA LEU A 307 -0.05 6.63 44.58
C LEU A 307 0.97 6.46 43.43
N TYR A 308 0.72 5.51 42.53
CA TYR A 308 1.51 5.20 41.35
C TYR A 308 0.70 5.38 40.07
N GLU A 309 1.39 5.51 38.92
CA GLU A 309 0.76 5.38 37.60
C GLU A 309 0.07 4.00 37.43
N LYS A 310 -0.84 3.85 36.44
CA LYS A 310 -1.59 2.61 36.16
C LYS A 310 -0.73 1.33 36.13
N ASN A 311 0.53 1.42 35.70
CA ASN A 311 1.45 0.29 35.63
C ASN A 311 2.04 -0.13 36.99
N GLY A 312 1.91 0.71 38.03
CA GLY A 312 2.45 0.51 39.37
C GLY A 312 3.98 0.61 39.46
N LYS A 313 4.66 1.14 38.44
CA LYS A 313 6.13 1.23 38.39
C LYS A 313 6.66 2.61 38.80
N LYS A 314 5.99 3.68 38.35
CA LYS A 314 6.41 5.07 38.63
C LYS A 314 5.49 5.69 39.68
N PRO A 315 6.02 6.25 40.78
CA PRO A 315 5.20 6.98 41.74
C PRO A 315 4.62 8.22 41.07
N LEU A 316 3.39 8.57 41.43
CA LEU A 316 2.79 9.82 41.01
C LEU A 316 3.46 10.94 41.79
N VAL A 317 4.00 11.94 41.09
CA VAL A 317 4.76 13.02 41.72
C VAL A 317 4.02 14.36 41.56
N ARG A 318 3.87 15.11 42.66
CA ARG A 318 3.33 16.48 42.69
C ARG A 318 4.41 17.42 43.24
N LYS A 319 4.82 18.42 42.45
CA LYS A 319 5.91 19.37 42.81
C LYS A 319 7.26 18.67 43.16
N LYS A 320 7.64 17.62 42.42
CA LYS A 320 8.84 16.78 42.69
C LYS A 320 8.78 15.90 43.95
N ILE A 321 7.66 15.88 44.67
CA ILE A 321 7.45 15.03 45.84
C ILE A 321 6.46 13.91 45.47
N PRO A 322 6.73 12.63 45.80
CA PRO A 322 5.78 11.54 45.65
C PRO A 322 4.47 11.85 46.38
N VAL A 323 3.35 11.51 45.74
CA VAL A 323 2.03 11.66 46.34
C VAL A 323 1.83 10.53 47.35
N VAL A 324 1.99 10.89 48.62
CA VAL A 324 1.69 10.05 49.78
C VAL A 324 0.35 10.53 50.36
N LEU A 325 -0.55 9.60 50.61
CA LEU A 325 -1.82 9.82 51.28
C LEU A 325 -1.66 9.42 52.74
N ILE A 326 -2.07 10.32 53.62
CA ILE A 326 -2.09 10.14 55.07
C ILE A 326 -3.58 10.12 55.46
N PRO A 327 -4.02 9.20 56.32
CA PRO A 327 -5.41 9.15 56.74
C PRO A 327 -5.76 10.32 57.67
N ASP A 328 -6.94 10.89 57.49
CA ASP A 328 -7.52 11.86 58.42
C ASP A 328 -7.93 11.19 59.75
N ASN A 329 -8.40 11.97 60.72
CA ASN A 329 -8.81 11.52 62.05
C ASN A 329 -9.92 10.43 62.05
N ILE A 330 -10.57 10.20 60.91
CA ILE A 330 -11.63 9.20 60.69
C ILE A 330 -11.16 8.11 59.69
N GLY A 331 -9.85 7.98 59.48
CA GLY A 331 -9.27 6.95 58.61
C GLY A 331 -9.50 7.12 57.11
N CYS A 332 -9.88 8.33 56.68
CA CYS A 332 -10.17 8.63 55.27
C CYS A 332 -8.92 9.15 54.56
N TYR A 333 -8.64 8.65 53.36
CA TYR A 333 -7.57 9.16 52.50
C TYR A 333 -8.19 10.02 51.40
N GLN A 334 -7.95 11.33 51.45
CA GLN A 334 -8.46 12.28 50.46
C GLN A 334 -7.34 12.91 49.64
N ILE A 335 -7.56 13.05 48.32
CA ILE A 335 -6.69 13.85 47.44
C ILE A 335 -7.45 14.57 46.33
N ASP A 336 -7.30 15.88 46.32
CA ASP A 336 -7.98 16.74 45.35
C ASP A 336 -7.12 17.02 44.11
N GLY A 337 -7.82 17.18 42.98
CA GLY A 337 -7.23 17.67 41.74
C GLY A 337 -6.39 16.62 41.00
N LEU A 338 -6.72 15.34 41.13
CA LEU A 338 -6.11 14.26 40.35
C LEU A 338 -6.68 14.25 38.92
N PRO A 339 -5.87 14.12 37.86
CA PRO A 339 -6.41 13.90 36.52
C PRO A 339 -7.29 12.64 36.46
N LYS A 340 -8.39 12.67 35.69
CA LYS A 340 -9.32 11.55 35.55
C LYS A 340 -8.67 10.35 34.85
N ARG A 341 -8.08 9.44 35.63
CA ARG A 341 -7.33 8.25 35.16
C ARG A 341 -7.45 7.12 36.17
N VAL A 342 -6.88 5.97 35.82
CA VAL A 342 -6.69 4.85 36.75
C VAL A 342 -5.28 4.93 37.35
N TYR A 343 -5.20 4.89 38.67
CA TYR A 343 -3.99 4.91 39.48
C TYR A 343 -3.81 3.59 40.21
N CYS A 344 -2.57 3.29 40.60
CA CYS A 344 -2.25 2.14 41.43
C CYS A 344 -1.87 2.65 42.83
N LEU A 345 -2.67 2.33 43.84
CA LEU A 345 -2.38 2.63 45.23
C LEU A 345 -1.59 1.46 45.84
N LYS A 346 -0.53 1.76 46.60
CA LYS A 346 0.23 0.75 47.34
C LYS A 346 0.48 1.20 48.78
N SER A 347 0.47 0.26 49.71
CA SER A 347 1.00 0.46 51.06
C SER A 347 2.52 0.27 51.10
N ASP A 348 3.16 0.88 52.09
CA ASP A 348 4.62 0.79 52.29
C ASP A 348 5.09 -0.63 52.64
N ASP A 349 4.24 -1.41 53.29
CA ASP A 349 4.46 -2.84 53.61
C ASP A 349 4.26 -3.78 52.41
N GLY A 350 3.77 -3.26 51.28
CA GLY A 350 3.48 -4.04 50.07
C GLY A 350 2.28 -4.99 50.17
N LEU A 351 1.57 -5.03 51.30
CA LEU A 351 0.40 -5.87 51.56
C LEU A 351 -0.81 -5.44 50.73
N LEU A 352 -0.95 -4.13 50.50
CA LEU A 352 -2.07 -3.53 49.79
C LEU A 352 -1.64 -3.01 48.43
N ARG A 353 -2.35 -3.45 47.39
CA ARG A 353 -2.24 -2.93 46.02
C ARG A 353 -3.63 -2.81 45.42
N LEU A 354 -4.08 -1.59 45.15
CA LEU A 354 -5.40 -1.28 44.60
C LEU A 354 -5.30 -0.52 43.28
N MET A 355 -6.22 -0.79 42.35
CA MET A 355 -6.38 -0.02 41.13
C MET A 355 -7.61 0.87 41.28
N ILE A 356 -7.44 2.19 41.35
CA ILE A 356 -8.53 3.12 41.67
C ILE A 356 -8.55 4.27 40.66
N GLY A 357 -9.74 4.65 40.21
CA GLY A 357 -9.90 5.83 39.37
C GLY A 357 -11.08 5.76 38.42
N GLN A 358 -11.04 6.63 37.41
CA GLN A 358 -12.08 6.73 36.38
C GLN A 358 -11.45 6.62 35.00
N HIS A 359 -12.14 5.94 34.08
CA HIS A 359 -11.65 5.70 32.72
C HIS A 359 -12.64 6.08 31.63
N LYS A 360 -13.90 6.42 31.96
CA LYS A 360 -14.90 6.93 31.02
C LYS A 360 -15.17 8.41 31.26
N LEU A 361 -15.27 9.22 30.19
CA LEU A 361 -15.51 10.67 30.28
C LEU A 361 -16.75 11.06 31.11
N LYS A 362 -17.86 10.32 30.97
CA LYS A 362 -19.14 10.59 31.69
C LYS A 362 -19.27 9.93 33.07
N GLN A 363 -18.25 9.21 33.54
CA GLN A 363 -18.33 8.51 34.82
C GLN A 363 -18.20 9.52 35.97
N SER A 364 -19.19 9.57 36.87
CA SER A 364 -19.19 10.45 38.06
C SER A 364 -18.51 9.79 39.26
N ILE A 365 -18.60 8.46 39.40
CA ILE A 365 -18.13 7.73 40.58
C ILE A 365 -16.75 7.09 40.33
N VAL A 366 -15.82 7.27 41.27
CA VAL A 366 -14.53 6.57 41.27
C VAL A 366 -14.74 5.07 41.52
N VAL A 367 -14.14 4.21 40.69
CA VAL A 367 -14.30 2.75 40.82
C VAL A 367 -12.99 2.11 41.27
N VAL A 368 -13.10 1.21 42.25
CA VAL A 368 -12.04 0.28 42.63
C VAL A 368 -12.10 -0.93 41.69
N GLN A 369 -11.08 -1.09 40.84
CA GLN A 369 -10.98 -2.23 39.94
C GLN A 369 -10.28 -3.41 40.65
N LYS A 370 -11.04 -4.47 40.95
CA LYS A 370 -10.46 -5.76 41.32
C LYS A 370 -9.87 -6.41 40.07
N THR A 371 -8.54 -6.35 39.93
CA THR A 371 -7.78 -6.94 38.82
C THR A 371 -6.85 -8.02 39.36
N ARG A 372 -6.23 -8.86 38.52
CA ARG A 372 -5.19 -9.82 38.95
C ARG A 372 -3.99 -9.17 39.67
N ARG A 373 -3.83 -7.84 39.54
CA ARG A 373 -2.77 -7.05 40.18
C ARG A 373 -3.21 -6.46 41.52
N THR A 374 -4.46 -6.63 41.90
CA THR A 374 -5.01 -6.16 43.16
C THR A 374 -4.59 -7.16 44.25
N ARG A 375 -3.92 -6.67 45.29
CA ARG A 375 -3.57 -7.44 46.49
C ARG A 375 -4.27 -6.77 47.66
N LEU A 376 -5.21 -7.49 48.24
CA LEU A 376 -5.88 -7.11 49.47
C LEU A 376 -5.88 -8.36 50.35
N PRO A 377 -5.62 -8.25 51.66
CA PRO A 377 -5.88 -9.33 52.59
C PRO A 377 -7.33 -9.82 52.45
N SER A 378 -7.57 -11.11 52.68
CA SER A 378 -8.93 -11.67 52.68
C SER A 378 -9.82 -10.87 53.63
N LYS A 379 -11.08 -10.63 53.26
CA LYS A 379 -12.11 -9.92 54.06
C LYS A 379 -11.94 -8.39 54.25
N TRP A 380 -10.84 -7.78 53.82
CA TRP A 380 -10.76 -6.32 53.77
C TRP A 380 -11.66 -5.75 52.66
N HIS A 381 -12.19 -4.55 52.86
CA HIS A 381 -12.99 -3.87 51.85
C HIS A 381 -12.65 -2.38 51.75
N VAL A 382 -13.03 -1.78 50.62
CA VAL A 382 -12.68 -0.40 50.28
C VAL A 382 -13.97 0.35 49.99
N GLU A 383 -14.22 1.38 50.78
CA GLU A 383 -15.32 2.31 50.56
C GLU A 383 -14.82 3.52 49.80
N VAL A 384 -15.49 3.85 48.70
CA VAL A 384 -15.28 5.12 47.99
C VAL A 384 -16.27 6.11 48.57
N MET A 385 -15.76 7.08 49.33
CA MET A 385 -16.59 8.13 49.91
C MET A 385 -17.00 9.08 48.77
N GLN A 386 -18.31 9.25 48.58
CA GLN A 386 -18.87 10.04 47.48
C GLN A 386 -18.25 11.45 47.38
N GLU A 387 -18.00 11.91 46.15
CA GLU A 387 -17.56 13.27 45.85
C GLU A 387 -18.41 13.88 44.72
N LYS A 388 -18.52 15.21 44.76
CA LYS A 388 -19.04 16.06 43.68
C LYS A 388 -18.03 16.21 42.55
#